data_AF-A0A1G1FIB4-F1
#
_entry.id   AF-A0A1G1FIB4-F1
#
_cell.length_a   1.000
_cell.length_b   1.000
_cell.length_c   1.000
_cell.angle_alpha   90.00
_cell.angle_beta   90.00
_cell.angle_gamma   90.00
#
_symmetry.space_group_name_H-M   'P 1'
#
loop_
_entity.id
_entity.type
_entity.pdbx_description
1 polymer ?
#
loop_
_entity_poly.entity_id
_entity_poly.type
_entity_poly.pdbx_seq_one_letter_code
_entity_poly.pdbx_strand_id
1 'polypeptide(L)'
;MKKIAFFVLTVFLVFGCAKKEEQKGQYLVKINGVTITKEDLKKEIEALPPFAQKMFEGEEGIARLIDELIKKELLYQEAKKKGLDRDATYLKKVADSQKLILISALLEKEIEDKAKLSDKDIRDFYEKNKTDFVVQGKTIEFEKIRDMLAQRLTAQKQKEVFDGYVENLKKSYKIDVNKDAIAGLSKKEEPKKEEPKKETPKK
;
A
#
# COMPACT_ATOMS: atom_id res chain seq x y z
N MET A 1 26.83 74.12 -18.85
CA MET A 1 26.02 73.43 -17.82
C MET A 1 25.00 72.57 -18.58
N LYS A 2 24.86 71.25 -18.46
CA LYS A 2 25.20 70.24 -17.45
C LYS A 2 25.66 68.95 -18.16
N LYS A 3 26.67 68.27 -17.61
CA LYS A 3 27.18 66.98 -18.09
C LYS A 3 26.21 65.87 -17.64
N ILE A 4 25.76 65.01 -18.56
CA ILE A 4 24.97 63.82 -18.24
C ILE A 4 25.97 62.69 -18.00
N ALA A 5 26.15 62.31 -16.73
CA ALA A 5 26.98 61.19 -16.33
C ALA A 5 26.17 59.89 -16.48
N PHE A 6 26.66 59.01 -17.35
CA PHE A 6 26.16 57.67 -17.58
C PHE A 6 26.68 56.77 -16.43
N PHE A 7 25.85 56.49 -15.42
CA PHE A 7 26.23 55.60 -14.31
C PHE A 7 25.78 54.17 -14.65
N VAL A 8 26.65 53.43 -15.34
CA VAL A 8 26.50 51.98 -15.54
C VAL A 8 26.90 51.31 -14.23
N LEU A 9 25.90 50.98 -13.41
CA LEU A 9 26.08 50.09 -12.26
C LEU A 9 26.03 48.64 -12.76
N THR A 10 27.16 48.13 -13.24
CA THR A 10 27.37 46.70 -13.47
C THR A 10 27.37 45.98 -12.13
N VAL A 11 26.19 45.48 -11.73
CA VAL A 11 26.06 44.52 -10.65
C VAL A 11 26.67 43.19 -11.12
N PHE A 12 27.93 42.97 -10.75
CA PHE A 12 28.55 41.64 -10.79
C PHE A 12 27.83 40.75 -9.77
N LEU A 13 26.77 40.06 -10.21
CA LEU A 13 26.23 38.89 -9.51
C LEU A 13 27.28 37.80 -9.62
N VAL A 14 28.20 37.79 -8.67
CA VAL A 14 29.10 36.66 -8.43
C VAL A 14 28.20 35.48 -8.09
N PHE A 15 27.97 34.61 -9.08
CA PHE A 15 27.49 33.25 -8.87
C PHE A 15 28.57 32.51 -8.07
N GLY A 16 28.59 32.78 -6.77
CA GLY A 16 29.27 31.94 -5.81
C GLY A 16 28.55 30.61 -5.81
N CYS A 17 29.05 29.67 -6.61
CA CYS A 17 28.88 28.25 -6.35
C CYS A 17 29.48 27.98 -4.97
N ALA A 18 28.67 28.17 -3.93
CA ALA A 18 28.94 27.64 -2.61
C ALA A 18 28.97 26.12 -2.76
N LYS A 19 30.18 25.60 -2.97
CA LYS A 19 30.50 24.18 -2.90
C LYS A 19 30.11 23.78 -1.48
N LYS A 20 28.92 23.20 -1.34
CA LYS A 20 28.34 22.71 -0.09
C LYS A 20 29.40 21.81 0.56
N GLU A 21 30.10 22.32 1.57
CA GLU A 21 31.00 21.51 2.38
C GLU A 21 30.16 20.40 2.99
N GLU A 22 30.29 19.19 2.46
CA GLU A 22 29.67 18.02 3.02
C GLU A 22 30.27 17.81 4.42
N GLN A 23 29.45 18.05 5.45
CA GLN A 23 29.85 17.88 6.84
C GLN A 23 30.34 16.43 7.05
N LYS A 24 31.66 16.26 7.17
CA LYS A 24 32.30 15.00 7.56
C LYS A 24 31.71 14.58 8.91
N GLY A 25 30.92 13.51 8.91
CA GLY A 25 30.29 12.93 10.11
C GLY A 25 28.77 12.76 10.04
N GLN A 26 28.08 13.37 9.07
CA GLN A 26 26.61 13.22 8.94
C GLN A 26 26.15 11.99 8.14
N TYR A 27 27.05 11.32 7.43
CA TYR A 27 26.71 10.22 6.53
C TYR A 27 27.46 8.93 6.88
N LEU A 28 26.79 7.80 6.70
CA LEU A 28 27.37 6.46 6.79
C LEU A 28 27.83 5.96 5.41
N VAL A 29 27.03 6.22 4.37
CA VAL A 29 27.31 5.79 2.99
C VAL A 29 26.90 6.89 2.01
N LYS A 30 27.64 7.02 0.91
CA LYS A 30 27.25 7.82 -0.26
C LYS A 30 27.33 6.99 -1.53
N ILE A 31 26.25 7.00 -2.33
CA ILE A 31 26.14 6.25 -3.59
C ILE A 31 25.53 7.18 -4.64
N ASN A 32 26.35 7.68 -5.58
CA ASN A 32 25.92 8.54 -6.69
C ASN A 32 24.97 9.69 -6.28
N GLY A 33 25.30 10.40 -5.19
CA GLY A 33 24.51 11.53 -4.68
C GLY A 33 23.39 11.15 -3.69
N VAL A 34 23.09 9.86 -3.54
CA VAL A 34 22.25 9.36 -2.43
C VAL A 34 23.12 9.21 -1.19
N THR A 35 22.63 9.69 -0.06
CA THR A 35 23.33 9.64 1.24
C THR A 35 22.49 8.81 2.21
N ILE A 36 23.10 7.80 2.82
CA ILE A 36 22.50 7.01 3.91
C ILE A 36 23.07 7.54 5.22
N THR A 37 22.19 7.93 6.14
CA THR A 37 22.53 8.50 7.44
C THR A 37 22.25 7.53 8.59
N LYS A 38 22.67 7.89 9.80
CA LYS A 38 22.31 7.14 11.03
C LYS A 38 20.80 7.10 11.27
N GLU A 39 20.10 8.16 10.91
CA GLU A 39 18.64 8.26 11.08
C GLU A 39 17.91 7.31 10.14
N ASP A 40 18.36 7.19 8.89
CA ASP A 40 17.79 6.25 7.92
C ASP A 40 17.96 4.80 8.39
N LEU A 41 19.14 4.48 8.93
CA LEU A 41 19.43 3.16 9.48
C LEU A 41 18.54 2.84 10.69
N LYS A 42 18.35 3.81 11.59
CA LYS A 42 17.48 3.68 12.75
C LYS A 42 16.04 3.38 12.33
N LYS A 43 15.51 4.12 11.35
CA LYS A 43 14.16 3.90 10.81
C LYS A 43 14.00 2.52 10.19
N GLU A 44 15.00 2.04 9.44
CA GLU A 44 14.96 0.70 8.86
C GLU A 44 14.91 -0.38 9.97
N ILE A 45 15.69 -0.23 11.04
CA ILE A 45 15.67 -1.16 12.18
C ILE A 45 14.33 -1.10 12.93
N GLU A 46 13.82 0.09 13.23
CA GLU A 46 12.56 0.27 13.96
C GLU A 46 11.34 -0.26 13.20
N ALA A 47 11.40 -0.30 11.86
CA ALA A 47 10.35 -0.89 11.02
C ALA A 47 10.32 -2.43 11.07
N LEU A 48 11.37 -3.08 11.60
CA LEU A 48 11.44 -4.53 11.69
C LEU A 48 10.70 -5.06 12.92
N PRO A 49 10.17 -6.30 12.87
CA PRO A 49 9.68 -6.99 14.06
C PRO A 49 10.78 -7.10 15.14
N PRO A 50 10.43 -7.10 16.45
CA PRO A 50 11.41 -7.11 17.53
C PRO A 50 12.44 -8.25 17.48
N PHE A 51 12.05 -9.43 16.96
CA PHE A 51 12.97 -10.56 16.82
C PHE A 51 14.06 -10.32 15.76
N ALA A 52 13.75 -9.54 14.71
CA ALA A 52 14.67 -9.23 13.63
C ALA A 52 15.59 -8.04 13.98
N GLN A 53 15.11 -7.09 14.79
CA GLN A 53 15.93 -5.97 15.29
C GLN A 53 17.22 -6.45 15.96
N LYS A 54 17.13 -7.50 16.79
CA LYS A 54 18.27 -8.12 17.49
C LYS A 54 19.37 -8.63 16.56
N MET A 55 19.05 -8.96 15.31
CA MET A 55 20.04 -9.46 14.34
C MET A 55 21.01 -8.38 13.87
N PHE A 56 20.67 -7.10 14.08
CA PHE A 56 21.43 -5.93 13.63
C PHE A 56 22.07 -5.16 14.80
N GLU A 57 22.08 -5.73 16.00
CA GLU A 57 22.81 -5.18 17.15
C GLU A 57 24.33 -5.33 16.99
N GLY A 58 25.09 -4.41 17.60
CA GLY A 58 26.55 -4.40 17.55
C GLY A 58 27.13 -3.98 16.19
N GLU A 59 28.44 -3.78 16.14
CA GLU A 59 29.14 -3.25 14.96
C GLU A 59 28.96 -4.15 13.73
N GLU A 60 29.07 -5.48 13.91
CA GLU A 60 28.90 -6.45 12.82
C GLU A 60 27.47 -6.49 12.28
N GLY A 61 26.45 -6.44 13.15
CA GLY A 61 25.06 -6.38 12.75
C GLY A 61 24.75 -5.13 11.92
N ILE A 62 25.23 -3.98 12.40
CA ILE A 62 25.10 -2.70 11.70
C ILE A 62 25.85 -2.71 10.36
N ALA A 63 27.06 -3.25 10.30
CA ALA A 63 27.83 -3.36 9.06
C ALA A 63 27.09 -4.22 8.02
N ARG A 64 26.48 -5.34 8.44
CA ARG A 64 25.65 -6.17 7.56
C ARG A 64 24.42 -5.43 7.03
N LEU A 65 23.72 -4.67 7.88
CA LEU A 65 22.58 -3.87 7.44
C LEU A 65 22.99 -2.79 6.43
N ILE A 66 24.11 -2.10 6.68
CA ILE A 66 24.66 -1.11 5.76
C ILE A 66 24.98 -1.74 4.40
N ASP A 67 25.61 -2.91 4.38
CA ASP A 67 25.93 -3.63 3.13
C ASP A 67 24.66 -4.01 2.35
N GLU A 68 23.60 -4.48 3.03
CA GLU A 68 22.31 -4.77 2.39
C GLU A 68 21.63 -3.50 1.82
N LEU A 69 21.71 -2.37 2.53
CA LEU A 69 21.19 -1.09 2.03
C LEU A 69 21.98 -0.61 0.81
N ILE A 70 23.31 -0.79 0.80
CA ILE A 70 24.16 -0.50 -0.37
C ILE A 70 23.71 -1.35 -1.56
N LYS A 71 23.59 -2.67 -1.39
CA LYS A 71 23.16 -3.58 -2.47
C LYS A 71 21.80 -3.18 -3.04
N LYS A 72 20.82 -2.89 -2.17
CA LYS A 72 19.47 -2.46 -2.56
C LYS A 72 19.52 -1.16 -3.38
N GLU A 73 20.28 -0.17 -2.93
CA GLU A 73 20.40 1.11 -3.64
C GLU A 73 21.11 0.95 -5.00
N LEU A 74 22.17 0.16 -5.08
CA LEU A 74 22.85 -0.13 -6.35
C LEU A 74 21.92 -0.81 -7.36
N LEU A 75 21.14 -1.80 -6.92
CA LEU A 75 20.17 -2.47 -7.78
C LEU A 75 19.04 -1.53 -8.24
N TYR A 76 18.57 -0.66 -7.35
CA TYR A 76 17.56 0.35 -7.69
C TYR A 76 18.07 1.34 -8.74
N GLN A 77 19.28 1.88 -8.55
CA GLN A 77 19.88 2.79 -9.53
C GLN A 77 20.12 2.11 -10.88
N GLU A 78 20.58 0.87 -10.89
CA GLU A 78 20.76 0.10 -12.13
C GLU A 78 19.42 -0.16 -12.83
N ALA A 79 18.35 -0.46 -12.08
CA ALA A 79 17.00 -0.61 -12.64
C ALA A 79 16.52 0.69 -13.33
N LYS A 80 16.75 1.85 -12.71
CA LYS A 80 16.46 3.16 -13.30
C LYS A 80 17.32 3.47 -14.52
N LYS A 81 18.62 3.16 -14.46
CA LYS A 81 19.53 3.32 -15.59
C LYS A 81 19.11 2.48 -16.79
N LYS A 82 18.56 1.28 -16.55
CA LYS A 82 17.96 0.40 -17.57
C LYS A 82 16.56 0.85 -18.02
N GLY A 83 16.00 1.91 -17.44
CA GLY A 83 14.69 2.47 -17.79
C GLY A 83 13.50 1.62 -17.34
N LEU A 84 13.69 0.69 -16.40
CA LEU A 84 12.59 -0.14 -15.89
C LEU A 84 11.53 0.68 -15.14
N ASP A 85 11.92 1.85 -14.61
CA ASP A 85 11.03 2.82 -13.98
C ASP A 85 10.09 3.52 -14.97
N ARG A 86 10.32 3.35 -16.28
CA ARG A 86 9.50 3.91 -17.38
C ARG A 86 8.79 2.82 -18.18
N ASP A 87 9.02 1.54 -17.85
CA ASP A 87 8.35 0.43 -18.51
C ASP A 87 6.83 0.49 -18.27
N ALA A 88 6.05 0.26 -19.32
CA ALA A 88 4.59 0.38 -19.25
C ALA A 88 3.97 -0.63 -18.28
N THR A 89 4.54 -1.84 -18.17
CA THR A 89 4.06 -2.87 -17.24
C THR A 89 4.39 -2.49 -15.80
N TYR A 90 5.59 -1.95 -15.56
CA TYR A 90 5.96 -1.39 -14.25
C TYR A 90 5.05 -0.24 -13.85
N LEU A 91 4.87 0.76 -14.71
CA LEU A 91 4.02 1.93 -14.44
C LEU A 91 2.58 1.54 -14.16
N LYS A 92 2.03 0.56 -14.90
CA LYS A 92 0.72 0.00 -14.62
C LYS A 92 0.64 -0.63 -13.23
N LYS A 93 1.64 -1.43 -12.84
CA LYS A 93 1.70 -2.05 -11.50
C LYS A 93 1.82 -1.02 -10.38
N VAL A 94 2.56 0.07 -10.60
CA VAL A 94 2.66 1.18 -9.65
C VAL A 94 1.30 1.86 -9.50
N ALA A 95 0.63 2.20 -10.61
CA ALA A 95 -0.68 2.85 -10.58
C ALA A 95 -1.75 1.97 -9.91
N ASP A 96 -1.77 0.66 -10.24
CA ASP A 96 -2.69 -0.30 -9.63
C ASP A 96 -2.43 -0.43 -8.12
N SER A 97 -1.16 -0.51 -7.70
CA SER A 97 -0.78 -0.56 -6.28
C SER A 97 -1.15 0.72 -5.53
N GLN A 98 -0.89 1.90 -6.12
CA GLN A 98 -1.26 3.19 -5.53
C GLN A 98 -2.76 3.29 -5.29
N LYS A 99 -3.57 2.86 -6.27
CA LYS A 99 -5.02 2.80 -6.13
C LYS A 99 -5.45 1.90 -4.98
N LEU A 100 -4.87 0.70 -4.86
CA LEU A 100 -5.20 -0.25 -3.81
C LEU A 100 -4.80 0.25 -2.41
N ILE A 101 -3.62 0.85 -2.28
CA ILE A 101 -3.16 1.44 -1.01
C ILE A 101 -4.12 2.56 -0.58
N LEU A 102 -4.54 3.42 -1.52
CA LEU A 102 -5.46 4.51 -1.22
C LEU A 102 -6.85 3.99 -0.80
N ILE A 103 -7.35 2.95 -1.46
CA ILE A 103 -8.60 2.28 -1.05
C ILE A 103 -8.43 1.66 0.34
N SER A 104 -7.32 0.97 0.61
CA SER A 104 -7.04 0.37 1.92
C SER A 104 -7.04 1.42 3.03
N ALA A 105 -6.36 2.55 2.83
CA ALA A 105 -6.33 3.65 3.79
C ALA A 105 -7.73 4.25 4.04
N LEU A 106 -8.58 4.30 3.01
CA LEU A 106 -9.97 4.71 3.16
C LEU A 106 -10.77 3.71 3.99
N LEU A 107 -10.60 2.40 3.74
CA LEU A 107 -11.32 1.35 4.47
C LEU A 107 -10.92 1.30 5.95
N GLU A 108 -9.63 1.43 6.25
CA GLU A 108 -9.15 1.52 7.63
C GLU A 108 -9.85 2.66 8.39
N LYS A 109 -9.87 3.85 7.79
CA LYS A 109 -10.46 5.05 8.41
C LYS A 109 -11.98 5.04 8.49
N GLU A 110 -12.65 4.59 7.43
CA GLU A 110 -14.11 4.72 7.32
C GLU A 110 -14.86 3.49 7.80
N ILE A 111 -14.20 2.32 7.81
CA ILE A 111 -14.81 1.04 8.19
C ILE A 111 -14.21 0.53 9.49
N GLU A 112 -12.90 0.30 9.54
CA GLU A 112 -12.27 -0.36 10.70
C GLU A 112 -12.36 0.50 11.95
N ASP A 113 -11.97 1.77 11.86
CA ASP A 113 -12.02 2.72 12.98
C ASP A 113 -13.45 2.94 13.51
N LYS A 114 -14.45 2.88 12.63
CA LYS A 114 -15.86 3.08 12.99
C LYS A 114 -16.56 1.81 13.46
N ALA A 115 -15.97 0.64 13.20
CA ALA A 115 -16.53 -0.66 13.59
C ALA A 115 -15.92 -1.22 14.88
N LYS A 116 -15.06 -0.46 15.58
CA LYS A 116 -14.49 -0.84 16.87
C LYS A 116 -15.59 -1.10 17.90
N LEU A 117 -15.61 -2.32 18.45
CA LEU A 117 -16.52 -2.73 19.52
C LEU A 117 -15.81 -2.69 20.87
N SER A 118 -16.54 -2.31 21.91
CA SER A 118 -16.07 -2.44 23.30
C SER A 118 -16.38 -3.82 23.87
N ASP A 119 -15.65 -4.21 24.93
CA ASP A 119 -15.97 -5.42 25.70
C ASP A 119 -17.40 -5.42 26.22
N LYS A 120 -17.94 -4.23 26.51
CA LYS A 120 -19.33 -4.05 26.92
C LYS A 120 -20.29 -4.44 25.79
N ASP A 121 -20.02 -4.04 24.54
CA ASP A 121 -20.88 -4.37 23.39
C ASP A 121 -20.91 -5.89 23.16
N ILE A 122 -19.76 -6.55 23.30
CA ILE A 122 -19.64 -8.00 23.14
C ILE A 122 -20.37 -8.74 24.26
N ARG A 123 -20.25 -8.25 25.50
CA ARG A 123 -20.97 -8.79 26.67
C ARG A 123 -22.48 -8.58 26.56
N ASP A 124 -22.92 -7.40 26.14
CA ASP A 124 -24.33 -7.09 25.93
C ASP A 124 -24.94 -8.00 24.85
N PHE A 125 -24.21 -8.29 23.77
CA PHE A 125 -24.64 -9.24 22.76
C PHE A 125 -24.77 -10.66 23.34
N TYR A 126 -23.78 -11.13 24.10
CA TYR A 126 -23.84 -12.44 24.75
C TYR A 126 -25.07 -12.56 25.65
N GLU A 127 -25.29 -11.58 26.54
CA GLU A 127 -26.39 -11.58 27.50
C GLU A 127 -27.76 -11.59 26.82
N LYS A 128 -27.93 -10.80 25.75
CA LYS A 128 -29.19 -10.74 24.98
C LYS A 128 -29.48 -12.01 24.17
N ASN A 129 -28.44 -12.76 23.79
CA ASN A 129 -28.55 -13.96 22.95
C ASN A 129 -28.15 -15.23 23.71
N LYS A 130 -28.25 -15.25 25.05
CA LYS A 130 -27.83 -16.37 25.89
C LYS A 130 -28.35 -17.74 25.45
N THR A 131 -29.55 -17.78 24.88
CA THR A 131 -30.18 -19.00 24.36
C THR A 131 -29.44 -19.61 23.19
N ASP A 132 -28.73 -18.81 22.40
CA ASP A 132 -27.98 -19.26 21.23
C ASP A 132 -26.68 -19.98 21.61
N PHE A 133 -26.27 -19.87 22.89
CA PHE A 133 -25.03 -20.44 23.41
C PHE A 133 -25.25 -21.63 24.35
N VAL A 134 -26.42 -22.27 24.27
CA VAL A 134 -26.73 -23.48 25.05
C VAL A 134 -26.29 -24.73 24.30
N VAL A 135 -25.37 -25.49 24.88
CA VAL A 135 -24.93 -26.80 24.37
C VAL A 135 -25.21 -27.87 25.41
N GLN A 136 -25.95 -28.91 25.01
CA GLN A 136 -26.35 -30.01 25.91
C GLN A 136 -27.04 -29.52 27.20
N GLY A 137 -27.88 -28.49 27.09
CA GLY A 137 -28.63 -27.94 28.23
C GLY A 137 -27.80 -27.05 29.17
N LYS A 138 -26.54 -26.75 28.84
CA LYS A 138 -25.68 -25.83 29.60
C LYS A 138 -25.29 -24.63 28.75
N THR A 139 -25.44 -23.43 29.29
CA THR A 139 -24.96 -22.20 28.64
C THR A 139 -23.44 -22.15 28.69
N ILE A 140 -22.80 -21.89 27.55
CA ILE A 140 -21.36 -21.70 27.50
C ILE A 140 -20.99 -20.36 28.12
N GLU A 141 -20.09 -20.37 29.10
CA GLU A 141 -19.60 -19.16 29.77
C GLU A 141 -19.01 -18.14 28.81
N PHE A 142 -19.30 -16.85 29.05
CA PHE A 142 -18.87 -15.72 28.22
C PHE A 142 -17.36 -15.75 27.92
N GLU A 143 -16.52 -15.94 28.94
CA GLU A 143 -15.07 -15.91 28.79
C GLU A 143 -14.54 -16.99 27.81
N LYS A 144 -15.26 -18.11 27.64
CA LYS A 144 -14.87 -19.18 26.71
C LYS A 144 -15.17 -18.85 25.25
N ILE A 145 -16.10 -17.92 24.99
CA ILE A 145 -16.53 -17.55 23.63
C ILE A 145 -16.32 -16.07 23.32
N ARG A 146 -15.80 -15.28 24.28
CA ARG A 146 -15.57 -13.83 24.12
C ARG A 146 -14.84 -13.51 22.82
N ASP A 147 -13.71 -14.16 22.56
CA ASP A 147 -12.89 -13.84 21.38
C ASP A 147 -13.57 -14.23 20.06
N MET A 148 -14.28 -15.36 20.06
CA MET A 148 -15.08 -15.78 18.91
C MET A 148 -16.23 -14.79 18.64
N LEU A 149 -16.90 -14.33 19.70
CA LEU A 149 -17.94 -13.30 19.60
C LEU A 149 -17.35 -11.96 19.15
N ALA A 150 -16.22 -11.55 19.72
CA ALA A 150 -15.52 -10.32 19.33
C ALA A 150 -15.18 -10.33 17.84
N GLN A 151 -14.58 -11.41 17.34
CA GLN A 151 -14.24 -11.56 15.93
C GLN A 151 -15.50 -11.55 15.05
N ARG A 152 -16.52 -12.33 15.40
CA ARG A 152 -17.78 -12.41 14.63
C ARG A 152 -18.49 -11.07 14.58
N LEU A 153 -18.67 -10.41 15.73
CA LEU A 153 -19.38 -9.15 15.83
C LEU A 153 -18.60 -8.01 15.15
N THR A 154 -17.27 -8.00 15.26
CA THR A 154 -16.43 -7.03 14.55
C THR A 154 -16.59 -7.21 13.03
N ALA A 155 -16.50 -8.44 12.52
CA ALA A 155 -16.68 -8.71 11.10
C ALA A 155 -18.10 -8.34 10.60
N GLN A 156 -19.13 -8.63 11.41
CA GLN A 156 -20.50 -8.23 11.11
C GLN A 156 -20.65 -6.70 11.07
N LYS A 157 -20.05 -6.00 12.05
CA LYS A 157 -20.11 -4.54 12.13
C LYS A 157 -19.34 -3.88 10.99
N GLN A 158 -18.15 -4.37 10.66
CA GLN A 158 -17.38 -3.93 9.51
C GLN A 158 -18.18 -4.09 8.21
N LYS A 159 -18.84 -5.25 8.02
CA LYS A 159 -19.70 -5.47 6.84
C LYS A 159 -20.86 -4.48 6.78
N GLU A 160 -21.56 -4.26 7.89
CA GLU A 160 -22.67 -3.31 7.96
C GLU A 160 -22.21 -1.88 7.60
N VAL A 161 -21.11 -1.43 8.21
CA VAL A 161 -20.52 -0.10 7.94
C VAL A 161 -20.07 0.00 6.49
N PHE A 162 -19.43 -1.05 5.95
CA PHE A 162 -19.00 -1.12 4.56
C PHE A 162 -20.18 -1.01 3.58
N ASP A 163 -21.20 -1.85 3.75
CA ASP A 163 -22.37 -1.86 2.86
C ASP A 163 -23.07 -0.50 2.89
N GLY A 164 -23.27 0.07 4.09
CA GLY A 164 -23.86 1.40 4.25
C GLY A 164 -23.03 2.50 3.61
N TYR A 165 -21.70 2.45 3.78
CA TYR A 165 -20.79 3.42 3.19
C TYR A 165 -20.81 3.35 1.65
N VAL A 166 -20.72 2.14 1.08
CA VAL A 166 -20.76 1.93 -0.38
C VAL A 166 -22.10 2.34 -0.98
N GLU A 167 -23.22 2.03 -0.32
CA GLU A 167 -24.54 2.46 -0.79
C GLU A 167 -24.68 3.99 -0.77
N ASN A 168 -24.12 4.66 0.23
CA ASN A 168 -24.08 6.12 0.27
C ASN A 168 -23.22 6.70 -0.87
N LEU A 169 -22.07 6.08 -1.17
CA LEU A 169 -21.25 6.46 -2.32
C LEU A 169 -21.99 6.24 -3.65
N LYS A 170 -22.68 5.12 -3.82
CA LYS A 170 -23.45 4.87 -5.06
C LYS A 170 -24.53 5.93 -5.30
N LYS A 171 -25.12 6.50 -4.25
CA LYS A 171 -26.11 7.57 -4.34
C LYS A 171 -25.50 8.93 -4.65
N SER A 172 -24.28 9.21 -4.18
CA SER A 172 -23.63 10.51 -4.34
C SER A 172 -22.79 10.62 -5.60
N TYR A 173 -22.37 9.50 -6.20
CA TYR A 173 -21.56 9.48 -7.41
C TYR A 173 -22.42 9.21 -8.65
N LYS A 174 -22.11 9.88 -9.76
CA LYS A 174 -22.70 9.56 -11.07
C LYS A 174 -22.12 8.23 -11.54
N ILE A 175 -22.97 7.21 -11.61
CA ILE A 175 -22.62 5.87 -12.09
C ILE A 175 -23.39 5.61 -13.38
N ASP A 176 -22.67 5.40 -14.46
CA ASP A 176 -23.23 4.94 -15.74
C ASP A 176 -22.82 3.49 -15.98
N VAL A 177 -23.81 2.61 -16.17
CA VAL A 177 -23.60 1.17 -16.35
C VAL A 177 -24.16 0.76 -17.71
N ASN A 178 -23.26 0.42 -18.63
CA ASN A 178 -23.64 -0.10 -19.94
C ASN A 178 -24.10 -1.57 -19.84
N LYS A 179 -25.39 -1.77 -19.60
CA LYS A 179 -26.00 -3.10 -19.43
C LYS A 179 -25.92 -3.97 -20.69
N ASP A 180 -26.01 -3.36 -21.86
CA ASP A 180 -25.96 -4.08 -23.14
C ASP A 180 -24.56 -4.67 -23.39
N ALA A 181 -23.51 -3.89 -23.12
CA ALA A 181 -22.12 -4.37 -23.20
C ALA A 181 -21.87 -5.52 -22.20
N ILE A 182 -22.43 -5.44 -21.00
CA ILE A 182 -22.33 -6.50 -19.99
C ILE A 182 -23.02 -7.79 -20.46
N ALA A 183 -24.24 -7.68 -21.01
CA ALA A 183 -24.98 -8.84 -21.53
C ALA A 183 -24.25 -9.53 -22.70
N GLY A 184 -23.50 -8.75 -23.50
CA GLY A 184 -22.64 -9.27 -24.57
C GLY A 184 -21.46 -10.11 -24.07
N LEU A 185 -20.89 -9.80 -22.89
CA LEU A 185 -19.77 -10.56 -22.31
C LEU A 185 -20.18 -11.96 -21.79
N SER A 186 -21.45 -12.12 -21.38
CA SER A 186 -21.97 -13.41 -20.91
C SER A 186 -22.33 -14.37 -22.04
N LYS A 187 -22.55 -13.85 -23.25
CA LYS A 187 -22.81 -14.64 -24.46
C LYS A 187 -21.50 -14.89 -25.18
N LYS A 188 -20.67 -15.81 -24.67
CA LYS A 188 -19.57 -16.34 -25.49
C LYS A 188 -20.17 -16.96 -26.75
N GLU A 189 -19.73 -16.50 -27.91
CA GLU A 189 -19.95 -17.17 -29.19
C GLU A 189 -19.56 -18.65 -29.05
N GLU A 190 -20.52 -19.56 -29.29
CA GLU A 190 -20.19 -20.97 -29.45
C GLU A 190 -19.18 -21.09 -30.59
N PRO A 191 -18.10 -21.87 -30.45
CA PRO A 191 -17.22 -22.14 -31.57
C PRO A 191 -18.09 -22.77 -32.67
N LYS A 192 -18.15 -22.11 -33.84
CA LYS A 192 -18.68 -22.72 -35.06
C LYS A 192 -18.00 -24.08 -35.19
N LYS A 193 -18.77 -25.16 -35.03
CA LYS A 193 -18.30 -26.51 -35.36
C LYS A 193 -17.92 -26.48 -36.84
N GLU A 194 -16.63 -26.43 -37.14
CA GLU A 194 -16.14 -26.82 -38.46
C GLU A 194 -16.49 -28.30 -38.62
N GLU A 195 -17.41 -28.60 -39.54
CA GLU A 195 -17.68 -29.97 -39.95
C GLU A 195 -16.39 -30.60 -40.47
N PRO A 196 -16.05 -31.85 -40.09
CA PRO A 196 -14.88 -32.51 -40.63
C PRO A 196 -15.07 -32.69 -42.14
N LYS A 197 -14.16 -32.15 -42.94
CA LYS A 197 -14.05 -32.51 -44.36
C LYS A 197 -13.89 -34.04 -44.44
N LYS A 198 -14.87 -34.71 -45.05
CA LYS A 198 -14.76 -36.13 -45.42
C LYS A 198 -13.59 -36.29 -46.38
N GLU A 199 -12.46 -36.80 -45.91
CA GLU A 199 -11.45 -37.38 -46.77
C GLU A 199 -12.01 -38.69 -47.35
N THR A 200 -12.28 -38.67 -48.65
CA THR A 200 -12.54 -39.90 -49.42
C THR A 200 -11.23 -40.69 -49.53
N PRO A 201 -11.20 -41.99 -49.18
CA PRO A 201 -10.01 -42.81 -49.33
C PRO A 201 -9.72 -43.03 -50.81
N LYS A 202 -8.51 -42.69 -51.27
CA LYS A 202 -8.02 -43.09 -52.59
C LYS A 202 -7.75 -44.60 -52.58
N LYS A 203 -8.33 -45.30 -53.56
CA LYS A 203 -7.98 -46.67 -53.96
C LYS A 203 -6.59 -46.72 -54.57
#